data_AF-A0A537W6N8-F1
#
_entry.id   AF-A0A537W6N8-F1
#
_cell.length_a   1.000
_cell.length_b   1.000
_cell.length_c   1.000
_cell.angle_alpha   90.00
_cell.angle_beta   90.00
_cell.angle_gamma   90.00
#
_symmetry.space_group_name_H-M   'P 1'
#
loop_
_entity.id
_entity.type
_entity.pdbx_description
1 polymer ?
#
loop_
_entity_poly.entity_id
_entity_poly.type
_entity_poly.pdbx_seq_one_letter_code
_entity_poly.pdbx_strand_id
1 'polypeptide(L)'
;MRASAAKLALSPSDLTDFLACEHLTALDLRAARHEIERTVADDPTAELIRRKGEEHEARYLAQLRAEGLRVTEIARDAAPRETEDAIRAGVADVIFQAHLVDGDWHGFADFLERQADGSYEVVDTKLARHAKPTHIFQLCFYSSVLARIQGAPAAMHLVLGDGRRESFRYTDFDAYYRRIRDRFLDFVRDPPETYPYPVEHCSVCDWRERCTKQWEDDDHLVRVANIRRKQIERLVGSGITTLEQLGEAAAEPRPAKIAEETFETLRQQAALQLHRRRTQEHKIDQLPLQEKRGLFGIAYTDGGEQHYTVFWARDESEEQRAFEQLVDWIVERRSAHPGLHVYHYANYERSALQRLMQKHGTREDEVDDLLRSHALVDLFQVVRQALRISVPSYSLKSIEELFFPPRETEVLGGEESTVVFERWLESGD
;
A
#
# COMPACT_ATOMS: atom_id res chain seq x y z
N MET A 1 -9.07 -1.01 -17.43
CA MET A 1 -9.43 -1.40 -18.81
C MET A 1 -10.54 -0.50 -19.33
N ARG A 2 -10.60 -0.22 -20.63
CA ARG A 2 -11.73 0.53 -21.23
C ARG A 2 -12.30 -0.24 -22.41
N ALA A 3 -13.63 -0.36 -22.51
CA ALA A 3 -14.23 -0.87 -23.73
C ALA A 3 -14.36 0.26 -24.77
N SER A 4 -13.94 -0.05 -26.00
CA SER A 4 -14.35 0.68 -27.20
C SER A 4 -15.36 -0.19 -27.96
N ALA A 5 -16.12 0.40 -28.88
CA ALA A 5 -17.28 -0.19 -29.57
C ALA A 5 -17.05 -1.55 -30.29
N ALA A 6 -15.82 -2.07 -30.34
CA ALA A 6 -15.54 -3.44 -30.79
C ALA A 6 -14.38 -4.17 -30.07
N LYS A 7 -13.64 -3.50 -29.15
CA LYS A 7 -12.43 -4.06 -28.53
C LYS A 7 -12.12 -3.47 -27.16
N LEU A 8 -11.47 -4.27 -26.31
CA LEU A 8 -10.96 -3.87 -25.00
C LEU A 8 -9.61 -3.16 -25.18
N ALA A 9 -9.52 -1.91 -24.73
CA ALA A 9 -8.26 -1.17 -24.63
C ALA A 9 -7.58 -1.47 -23.28
N LEU A 10 -6.32 -1.86 -23.36
CA LEU A 10 -5.48 -2.31 -22.25
C LEU A 10 -4.40 -1.28 -21.93
N SER A 11 -4.08 -1.10 -20.65
CA SER A 11 -2.99 -0.23 -20.21
C SER A 11 -1.94 -0.97 -19.39
N PRO A 12 -0.74 -0.40 -19.19
CA PRO A 12 0.26 -0.94 -18.26
C PRO A 12 -0.24 -1.03 -16.82
N SER A 13 -1.15 -0.14 -16.41
CA SER A 13 -1.78 -0.21 -15.10
C SER A 13 -2.68 -1.46 -14.99
N ASP A 14 -3.38 -1.87 -16.04
CA ASP A 14 -4.21 -3.09 -16.01
C ASP A 14 -3.36 -4.35 -15.71
N LEU A 15 -2.14 -4.41 -16.24
CA LEU A 15 -1.20 -5.51 -15.94
C LEU A 15 -0.71 -5.45 -14.48
N THR A 16 -0.48 -4.25 -13.98
CA THR A 16 -0.09 -3.99 -12.59
C THR A 16 -1.20 -4.41 -11.62
N ASP A 17 -2.43 -4.05 -11.95
CA ASP A 17 -3.64 -4.39 -11.19
C ASP A 17 -3.84 -5.91 -11.14
N PHE A 18 -3.57 -6.61 -12.24
CA PHE A 18 -3.58 -8.08 -12.30
C PHE A 18 -2.56 -8.74 -11.40
N LEU A 19 -1.34 -8.20 -11.34
CA LEU A 19 -0.32 -8.71 -10.42
C LEU A 19 -0.67 -8.42 -8.97
N ALA A 20 -1.36 -7.32 -8.70
CA ALA A 20 -1.81 -6.95 -7.38
C ALA A 20 -3.00 -7.81 -6.92
N CYS A 21 -3.99 -8.01 -7.79
CA CYS A 21 -5.22 -8.74 -7.49
C CYS A 21 -5.94 -9.21 -8.76
N GLU A 22 -5.98 -10.52 -9.00
CA GLU A 22 -6.74 -11.09 -10.13
C GLU A 22 -8.25 -10.80 -10.03
N HIS A 23 -8.80 -10.68 -8.81
CA HIS A 23 -10.20 -10.33 -8.61
C HIS A 23 -10.51 -8.88 -9.03
N LEU A 24 -9.59 -7.94 -8.77
CA LEU A 24 -9.69 -6.57 -9.28
C LEU A 24 -9.76 -6.56 -10.81
N THR A 25 -8.87 -7.30 -11.47
CA THR A 25 -8.87 -7.44 -12.93
C THR A 25 -10.18 -8.03 -13.46
N ALA A 26 -10.73 -9.03 -12.78
CA ALA A 26 -12.03 -9.60 -13.14
C ALA A 26 -13.15 -8.55 -13.02
N LEU A 27 -13.18 -7.77 -11.94
CA LEU A 27 -14.17 -6.70 -11.77
C LEU A 27 -14.00 -5.59 -12.82
N ASP A 28 -12.77 -5.15 -13.11
CA ASP A 28 -12.51 -4.15 -14.14
C ASP A 28 -12.92 -4.63 -15.53
N LEU A 29 -12.73 -5.92 -15.83
CA LEU A 29 -13.19 -6.51 -17.08
C LEU A 29 -14.72 -6.51 -17.18
N ARG A 30 -15.42 -6.87 -16.10
CA ARG A 30 -16.89 -6.83 -16.02
C ARG A 30 -17.41 -5.39 -16.14
N ALA A 31 -16.75 -4.44 -15.49
CA ALA A 31 -17.09 -3.03 -15.56
C ALA A 31 -16.88 -2.47 -16.98
N ALA A 32 -15.76 -2.82 -17.62
CA ALA A 32 -15.52 -2.47 -19.02
C ALA A 32 -16.58 -3.06 -19.96
N ARG A 33 -17.10 -4.26 -19.66
CA ARG A 33 -18.20 -4.89 -20.39
C ARG A 33 -19.60 -4.35 -20.03
N HIS A 34 -19.68 -3.34 -19.16
CA HIS A 34 -20.93 -2.76 -18.65
C HIS A 34 -21.82 -3.77 -17.90
N GLU A 35 -21.23 -4.83 -17.34
CA GLU A 35 -21.95 -5.82 -16.53
C GLU A 35 -22.13 -5.37 -15.07
N ILE A 36 -21.23 -4.51 -14.60
CA ILE A 36 -21.27 -3.88 -13.28
C ILE A 36 -20.87 -2.40 -13.41
N GLU A 37 -21.38 -1.56 -12.51
CA GLU A 37 -20.96 -0.17 -12.41
C GLU A 37 -19.74 -0.05 -11.50
N ARG A 38 -18.77 0.79 -11.91
CA ARG A 38 -17.65 1.20 -11.08
C ARG A 38 -18.04 2.47 -10.33
N THR A 39 -18.27 2.35 -9.04
CA THR A 39 -18.43 3.48 -8.13
C THR A 39 -17.05 3.99 -7.76
N VAL A 40 -16.64 5.13 -8.29
CA VAL A 40 -15.44 5.84 -7.84
C VAL A 40 -15.85 6.63 -6.60
N ALA A 41 -15.31 6.27 -5.44
CA ALA A 41 -15.48 7.09 -4.24
C ALA A 41 -14.61 8.35 -4.40
N ASP A 42 -15.14 9.51 -3.99
CA ASP A 42 -14.32 10.70 -3.81
C ASP A 42 -13.34 10.42 -2.66
N ASP A 43 -12.11 10.05 -3.01
CA ASP A 43 -11.01 9.81 -2.07
C ASP A 43 -10.01 10.98 -2.11
N PRO A 44 -10.04 11.88 -1.10
CA PRO A 44 -9.11 13.00 -1.00
C PRO A 44 -7.63 12.56 -0.95
N THR A 45 -7.34 11.36 -0.45
CA THR A 45 -5.97 10.82 -0.40
C THR A 45 -5.52 10.40 -1.80
N ALA A 46 -6.36 9.72 -2.57
CA ALA A 46 -6.07 9.39 -3.96
C ALA A 46 -5.83 10.65 -4.82
N GLU A 47 -6.64 11.69 -4.61
CA GLU A 47 -6.48 12.98 -5.29
C GLU A 47 -5.17 13.68 -4.91
N LEU A 48 -4.80 13.68 -3.63
CA LEU A 48 -3.51 14.20 -3.16
C LEU A 48 -2.34 13.46 -3.80
N ILE A 49 -2.40 12.12 -3.87
CA ILE A 49 -1.35 11.30 -4.50
C ILE A 49 -1.21 11.64 -5.99
N ARG A 50 -2.33 11.79 -6.70
CA ARG A 50 -2.35 12.19 -8.12
C ARG A 50 -1.67 13.55 -8.30
N ARG A 51 -2.09 14.56 -7.53
CA ARG A 51 -1.54 15.92 -7.59
C ARG A 51 -0.03 15.95 -7.29
N LYS A 52 0.41 15.28 -6.22
CA LYS A 52 1.85 15.18 -5.89
C LYS A 52 2.63 14.49 -7.02
N GLY A 53 2.03 13.50 -7.68
CA GLY A 53 2.62 12.84 -8.85
C GLY A 53 2.85 13.80 -10.00
N GLU A 54 1.83 14.59 -10.35
CA GLU A 54 1.91 15.64 -11.39
C GLU A 54 2.94 16.71 -11.05
N GLU A 55 3.02 17.14 -9.78
CA GLU A 55 4.06 18.08 -9.32
C GLU A 55 5.48 17.50 -9.46
N HIS A 56 5.66 16.21 -9.20
CA HIS A 56 6.95 15.54 -9.33
C HIS A 56 7.38 15.42 -10.80
N GLU A 57 6.47 15.01 -11.67
CA GLU A 57 6.66 14.98 -13.12
C GLU A 57 7.02 16.37 -13.67
N ALA A 58 6.25 17.40 -13.28
CA ALA A 58 6.49 18.78 -13.69
C ALA A 58 7.84 19.33 -13.20
N ARG A 59 8.27 18.96 -12.00
CA ARG A 59 9.59 19.33 -11.46
C ARG A 59 10.73 18.73 -12.30
N TYR A 60 10.60 17.46 -12.69
CA TYR A 60 11.61 16.81 -13.53
C TYR A 60 11.63 17.43 -14.94
N LEU A 61 10.47 17.70 -15.53
CA LEU A 61 10.39 18.43 -16.81
C LEU A 61 11.07 19.81 -16.74
N ALA A 62 10.83 20.56 -15.66
CA ALA A 62 11.46 21.87 -15.46
C ALA A 62 12.99 21.76 -15.33
N GLN A 63 13.50 20.72 -14.66
CA GLN A 63 14.93 20.43 -14.59
C GLN A 63 15.51 20.17 -15.98
N LEU A 64 14.92 19.28 -16.78
CA LEU A 64 15.39 18.95 -18.13
C LEU A 64 15.44 20.20 -19.04
N ARG A 65 14.46 21.10 -18.93
CA ARG A 65 14.46 22.38 -19.65
C ARG A 65 15.57 23.32 -19.15
N ALA A 66 15.82 23.37 -17.85
CA ALA A 66 16.88 24.19 -17.26
C ALA A 66 18.28 23.72 -17.67
N GLU A 67 18.44 22.42 -17.94
CA GLU A 67 19.65 21.82 -18.52
C GLU A 67 19.84 22.17 -20.01
N GLY A 68 18.88 22.87 -20.63
CA GLY A 68 18.94 23.32 -22.02
C GLY A 68 18.55 22.25 -23.05
N LEU A 69 17.95 21.15 -22.61
CA LEU A 69 17.51 20.07 -23.49
C LEU A 69 16.30 20.50 -24.34
N ARG A 70 16.30 20.12 -25.62
CA ARG A 70 15.16 20.37 -26.52
C ARG A 70 14.06 19.37 -26.22
N VAL A 71 12.99 19.84 -25.58
CA VAL A 71 11.82 19.04 -25.25
C VAL A 71 10.75 19.16 -26.33
N THR A 72 10.20 18.03 -26.76
CA THR A 72 8.96 17.96 -27.54
C THR A 72 7.85 17.40 -26.67
N GLU A 73 6.75 18.15 -26.52
CA GLU A 73 5.62 17.74 -25.70
C GLU A 73 4.52 17.17 -26.59
N ILE A 74 4.06 15.98 -26.26
CA ILE A 74 2.94 15.31 -26.93
C ILE A 74 1.67 15.60 -26.14
N ALA A 75 0.65 16.17 -26.79
CA ALA A 75 -0.63 16.41 -26.12
C ALA A 75 -1.30 15.09 -25.71
N ARG A 76 -2.05 15.08 -24.60
CA ARG A 76 -2.69 13.84 -24.09
C ARG A 76 -3.72 13.25 -25.04
N ASP A 77 -4.33 14.07 -25.89
CA ASP A 77 -5.28 13.69 -26.94
C ASP A 77 -4.62 13.50 -28.31
N ALA A 78 -3.30 13.68 -28.41
CA ALA A 78 -2.53 13.48 -29.63
C ALA A 78 -2.63 12.05 -30.15
N ALA A 79 -2.55 11.92 -31.47
CA ALA A 79 -2.52 10.62 -32.11
C ALA A 79 -1.20 9.90 -31.75
N PRO A 80 -1.21 8.56 -31.53
CA PRO A 80 0.01 7.80 -31.23
C PRO A 80 1.14 8.01 -32.25
N ARG A 81 0.79 8.27 -33.52
CA ARG A 81 1.74 8.54 -34.60
C ARG A 81 2.63 9.75 -34.32
N GLU A 82 2.16 10.75 -33.59
CA GLU A 82 2.96 11.94 -33.29
C GLU A 82 4.17 11.60 -32.42
N THR A 83 4.04 10.62 -31.51
CA THR A 83 5.17 10.11 -30.72
C THR A 83 6.15 9.35 -31.62
N GLU A 84 5.66 8.48 -32.52
CA GLU A 84 6.52 7.75 -33.46
C GLU A 84 7.28 8.69 -34.41
N ASP A 85 6.60 9.71 -34.93
CA ASP A 85 7.19 10.71 -35.81
C ASP A 85 8.26 11.53 -35.08
N ALA A 86 8.02 11.91 -33.81
CA ALA A 86 9.01 12.60 -32.98
C ALA A 86 10.26 11.73 -32.73
N ILE A 87 10.08 10.44 -32.42
CA ILE A 87 11.18 9.47 -32.25
C ILE A 87 11.98 9.36 -33.56
N ARG A 88 11.30 9.16 -34.71
CA ARG A 88 11.96 8.99 -36.02
C ARG A 88 12.66 10.25 -36.51
N ALA A 89 12.12 11.42 -36.21
CA ALA A 89 12.77 12.69 -36.53
C ALA A 89 14.09 12.83 -35.76
N GLY A 90 14.18 12.31 -34.53
CA GLY A 90 15.40 12.26 -33.74
C GLY A 90 15.96 13.64 -33.38
N VAL A 91 15.12 14.68 -33.46
CA VAL A 91 15.48 16.09 -33.22
C VAL A 91 15.30 16.50 -31.76
N ALA A 92 14.40 15.86 -31.02
CA ALA A 92 14.14 16.18 -29.63
C ALA A 92 15.15 15.45 -28.74
N ASP A 93 15.73 16.14 -27.77
CA ASP A 93 16.56 15.49 -26.75
C ASP A 93 15.67 14.75 -25.75
N VAL A 94 14.45 15.25 -25.53
CA VAL A 94 13.42 14.64 -24.67
C VAL A 94 12.05 14.71 -25.36
N ILE A 95 11.29 13.61 -25.33
CA ILE A 95 9.87 13.59 -25.70
C ILE A 95 9.06 13.42 -24.40
N PHE A 96 8.26 14.41 -24.06
CA PHE A 96 7.41 14.41 -22.87
C PHE A 96 6.00 13.95 -23.21
N GLN A 97 5.41 13.12 -22.34
CA GLN A 97 4.06 12.54 -22.49
C GLN A 97 3.88 11.66 -23.73
N ALA A 98 4.90 10.84 -24.01
CA ALA A 98 4.93 9.96 -25.18
C ALA A 98 3.79 8.93 -25.17
N HIS A 99 2.90 9.02 -26.15
CA HIS A 99 1.77 8.11 -26.35
C HIS A 99 2.22 6.87 -27.12
N LEU A 100 2.36 5.75 -26.41
CA LEU A 100 2.90 4.49 -26.93
C LEU A 100 1.80 3.43 -27.05
N VAL A 101 1.73 2.76 -28.20
CA VAL A 101 0.67 1.79 -28.53
C VAL A 101 1.25 0.45 -29.01
N ASP A 102 0.63 -0.65 -28.56
CA ASP A 102 0.90 -2.02 -29.01
C ASP A 102 -0.39 -2.83 -29.20
N GLY A 103 -0.92 -2.79 -30.43
CA GLY A 103 -2.18 -3.48 -30.74
C GLY A 103 -3.32 -2.85 -29.95
N ASP A 104 -3.91 -3.64 -29.06
CA ASP A 104 -4.99 -3.17 -28.16
C ASP A 104 -4.45 -2.54 -26.87
N TRP A 105 -3.12 -2.45 -26.70
CA TRP A 105 -2.48 -1.81 -25.56
C TRP A 105 -2.09 -0.35 -25.86
N HIS A 106 -2.23 0.52 -24.87
CA HIS A 106 -1.79 1.90 -24.95
C HIS A 106 -1.34 2.43 -23.59
N GLY A 107 -0.44 3.41 -23.59
CA GLY A 107 -0.02 4.11 -22.38
C GLY A 107 0.78 5.36 -22.68
N PHE A 108 0.96 6.18 -21.66
CA PHE A 108 1.73 7.42 -21.74
C PHE A 108 2.98 7.26 -20.87
N ALA A 109 4.14 7.22 -21.51
CA ALA A 109 5.40 7.34 -20.80
C ALA A 109 5.64 8.81 -20.46
N ASP A 110 6.04 9.10 -19.23
CA ASP A 110 6.29 10.47 -18.80
C ASP A 110 7.36 11.11 -19.70
N PHE A 111 8.49 10.43 -19.91
CA PHE A 111 9.59 10.93 -20.74
C PHE A 111 10.22 9.82 -21.59
N LEU A 112 10.65 10.19 -22.79
CA LEU A 112 11.63 9.46 -23.59
C LEU A 112 12.87 10.33 -23.75
N GLU A 113 14.03 9.85 -23.34
CA GLU A 113 15.30 10.57 -23.43
C GLU A 113 16.16 10.00 -24.55
N ARG A 114 16.67 10.88 -25.42
CA ARG A 114 17.54 10.50 -26.54
C ARG A 114 18.95 10.17 -26.05
N GLN A 115 19.44 9.02 -26.45
CA GLN A 115 20.78 8.51 -26.15
C GLN A 115 21.81 9.00 -27.17
N ALA A 116 23.09 8.80 -26.85
CA ALA A 116 24.20 9.22 -27.70
C ALA A 116 24.19 8.57 -29.09
N ASP A 117 23.70 7.33 -29.20
CA ASP A 117 23.54 6.61 -30.47
C ASP A 117 22.29 7.03 -31.26
N GLY A 118 21.46 7.92 -30.69
CA GLY A 118 20.23 8.42 -31.27
C GLY A 118 18.98 7.59 -31.03
N SER A 119 19.10 6.48 -30.30
CA SER A 119 17.96 5.74 -29.77
C SER A 119 17.31 6.50 -28.60
N TYR A 120 16.06 6.21 -28.27
CA TYR A 120 15.37 6.72 -27.09
C TYR A 120 15.23 5.65 -26.01
N GLU A 121 15.35 6.05 -24.75
CA GLU A 121 15.07 5.21 -23.57
C GLU A 121 13.99 5.86 -22.73
N VAL A 122 13.16 5.03 -22.09
CA VAL A 122 12.04 5.51 -21.28
C VAL A 122 12.49 5.92 -19.88
N VAL A 123 11.94 7.03 -19.39
CA VAL A 123 12.06 7.50 -18.01
C VAL A 123 10.66 7.77 -17.45
N ASP A 124 10.34 7.14 -16.34
CA ASP A 124 9.04 7.27 -15.64
C ASP A 124 9.28 7.86 -14.24
N THR A 125 8.45 8.82 -13.84
CA THR A 125 8.59 9.52 -12.57
C THR A 125 7.64 8.92 -11.53
N LYS A 126 8.14 8.65 -10.32
CA LYS A 126 7.36 7.97 -9.27
C LYS A 126 7.63 8.61 -7.91
N LEU A 127 6.57 8.94 -7.18
CA LEU A 127 6.65 9.42 -5.80
C LEU A 127 7.31 8.43 -4.82
N ALA A 128 7.32 7.14 -5.17
CA ALA A 128 7.95 6.12 -4.35
C ALA A 128 9.45 6.40 -4.18
N ARG A 129 9.99 6.13 -2.98
CA ARG A 129 11.42 6.25 -2.69
C ARG A 129 12.25 5.04 -3.12
N HIS A 130 11.60 3.99 -3.61
CA HIS A 130 12.25 2.78 -4.10
C HIS A 130 11.48 2.24 -5.30
N ALA A 131 12.18 1.61 -6.24
CA ALA A 131 11.55 0.87 -7.32
C ALA A 131 10.70 -0.28 -6.78
N LYS A 132 9.48 -0.42 -7.31
CA LYS A 132 8.59 -1.57 -7.07
C LYS A 132 8.52 -2.41 -8.35
N PRO A 133 8.32 -3.74 -8.24
CA PRO A 133 8.17 -4.60 -9.41
C PRO A 133 7.13 -4.10 -10.42
N THR A 134 6.03 -3.51 -9.92
CA THR A 134 4.96 -2.92 -10.73
C THR A 134 5.45 -1.79 -11.65
N HIS A 135 6.33 -0.91 -11.16
CA HIS A 135 6.94 0.15 -11.97
C HIS A 135 7.80 -0.43 -13.10
N ILE A 136 8.54 -1.50 -12.81
CA ILE A 136 9.41 -2.16 -13.79
C ILE A 136 8.59 -2.76 -14.94
N PHE A 137 7.41 -3.34 -14.67
CA PHE A 137 6.56 -3.87 -15.75
C PHE A 137 5.97 -2.76 -16.63
N GLN A 138 5.65 -1.60 -16.06
CA GLN A 138 5.24 -0.43 -16.83
C GLN A 138 6.36 0.02 -17.78
N LEU A 139 7.61 0.13 -17.27
CA LEU A 139 8.78 0.44 -18.11
C LEU A 139 9.03 -0.62 -19.19
N CYS A 140 8.84 -1.90 -18.88
CA CYS A 140 9.00 -2.99 -19.86
C CYS A 140 8.00 -2.86 -21.01
N PHE A 141 6.76 -2.46 -20.73
CA PHE A 141 5.78 -2.18 -21.78
C PHE A 141 6.29 -1.08 -22.71
N TYR A 142 6.63 0.10 -22.17
CA TYR A 142 7.11 1.22 -22.99
C TYR A 142 8.36 0.85 -23.79
N SER A 143 9.33 0.20 -23.14
CA SER A 143 10.56 -0.28 -23.78
C SER A 143 10.29 -1.28 -24.90
N SER A 144 9.27 -2.13 -24.76
CA SER A 144 8.87 -3.07 -25.83
C SER A 144 8.24 -2.37 -27.04
N VAL A 145 7.55 -1.24 -26.83
CA VAL A 145 7.04 -0.42 -27.93
C VAL A 145 8.21 0.27 -28.66
N LEU A 146 9.12 0.88 -27.91
CA LEU A 146 10.36 1.48 -28.47
C LEU A 146 11.17 0.45 -29.26
N ALA A 147 11.28 -0.77 -28.74
CA ALA A 147 12.01 -1.85 -29.40
C ALA A 147 11.55 -2.13 -30.83
N ARG A 148 10.27 -1.89 -31.15
CA ARG A 148 9.72 -2.06 -32.50
C ARG A 148 9.93 -0.86 -33.41
N ILE A 149 10.08 0.33 -32.85
CA ILE A 149 10.28 1.57 -33.60
C ILE A 149 11.75 1.72 -34.01
N GLN A 150 12.66 1.44 -33.08
CA GLN A 150 14.09 1.78 -33.20
C GLN A 150 15.05 0.61 -32.86
N GLY A 151 14.54 -0.53 -32.39
CA GLY A 151 15.37 -1.60 -31.80
C GLY A 151 15.42 -1.54 -30.28
N ALA A 152 15.77 -2.66 -29.64
CA ALA A 152 15.67 -2.82 -28.19
C ALA A 152 16.55 -1.79 -27.43
N PRO A 153 15.97 -1.02 -26.49
CA PRO A 153 16.75 -0.10 -25.67
C PRO A 153 17.70 -0.89 -24.74
N ALA A 154 18.84 -0.29 -24.39
CA ALA A 154 19.78 -0.92 -23.48
C ALA A 154 19.27 -0.86 -22.04
N ALA A 155 18.67 0.27 -21.67
CA ALA A 155 18.14 0.52 -20.34
C ALA A 155 16.75 1.18 -20.36
N MET A 156 16.17 1.23 -19.18
CA MET A 156 14.94 1.93 -18.83
C MET A 156 15.09 2.50 -17.42
N HIS A 157 14.44 3.61 -17.11
CA HIS A 157 14.76 4.39 -15.93
C HIS A 157 13.54 4.80 -15.09
N LEU A 158 13.76 4.90 -13.79
CA LEU A 158 12.86 5.55 -12.85
C LEU A 158 13.53 6.78 -12.26
N VAL A 159 12.77 7.87 -12.13
CA VAL A 159 13.12 8.98 -11.25
C VAL A 159 12.21 8.89 -10.04
N LEU A 160 12.81 8.70 -8.87
CA LEU A 160 12.10 8.44 -7.62
C LEU A 160 11.74 9.74 -6.90
N GLY A 161 10.89 9.65 -5.87
CA GLY A 161 10.37 10.82 -5.15
C GLY A 161 11.44 11.65 -4.43
N ASP A 162 12.65 11.10 -4.23
CA ASP A 162 13.83 11.79 -3.71
C ASP A 162 14.75 12.34 -4.82
N GLY A 163 14.33 12.26 -6.09
CA GLY A 163 15.06 12.71 -7.27
C GLY A 163 16.13 11.72 -7.76
N ARG A 164 16.36 10.60 -7.06
CA ARG A 164 17.34 9.60 -7.52
C ARG A 164 16.85 8.93 -8.80
N ARG A 165 17.76 8.80 -9.78
CA ARG A 165 17.57 7.99 -10.98
C ARG A 165 18.03 6.56 -10.72
N GLU A 166 17.15 5.59 -10.94
CA GLU A 166 17.48 4.18 -10.96
C GLU A 166 17.35 3.65 -12.40
N SER A 167 18.34 2.89 -12.85
CA SER A 167 18.46 2.39 -14.24
C SER A 167 18.47 0.88 -14.26
N PHE A 168 17.69 0.30 -15.17
CA PHE A 168 17.49 -1.14 -15.29
C PHE A 168 17.76 -1.58 -16.72
N ARG A 169 18.49 -2.68 -16.92
CA ARG A 169 18.68 -3.22 -18.28
C ARG A 169 17.39 -3.85 -18.75
N TYR A 170 16.89 -3.44 -19.91
CA TYR A 170 15.61 -3.94 -20.45
C TYR A 170 15.61 -5.48 -20.60
N THR A 171 16.71 -6.03 -21.10
CA THR A 171 16.87 -7.48 -21.33
C THR A 171 16.90 -8.33 -20.06
N ASP A 172 17.08 -7.74 -18.88
CA ASP A 172 17.02 -8.50 -17.62
C ASP A 172 15.57 -8.84 -17.25
N PHE A 173 14.59 -8.12 -17.82
CA PHE A 173 13.17 -8.23 -17.47
C PHE A 173 12.27 -8.67 -18.64
N ASP A 174 12.70 -8.51 -19.90
CA ASP A 174 11.88 -8.68 -21.09
C ASP A 174 11.18 -10.06 -21.18
N ALA A 175 11.90 -11.14 -20.84
CA ALA A 175 11.39 -12.50 -20.89
C ALA A 175 10.34 -12.74 -19.81
N TYR A 176 10.57 -12.21 -18.61
CA TYR A 176 9.61 -12.31 -17.51
C TYR A 176 8.38 -11.44 -17.76
N TYR A 177 8.57 -10.23 -18.27
CA TYR A 177 7.50 -9.34 -18.70
C TYR A 177 6.60 -10.02 -19.74
N ARG A 178 7.18 -10.62 -20.79
CA ARG A 178 6.40 -11.36 -21.81
C ARG A 178 5.55 -12.47 -21.19
N ARG A 179 6.13 -13.29 -20.30
CA ARG A 179 5.41 -14.35 -19.59
C ARG A 179 4.22 -13.81 -18.77
N ILE A 180 4.42 -12.70 -18.06
CA ILE A 180 3.37 -12.10 -17.24
C ILE A 180 2.29 -11.47 -18.11
N ARG A 181 2.66 -10.79 -19.19
CA ARG A 181 1.74 -10.25 -20.20
C ARG A 181 0.89 -11.36 -20.82
N ASP A 182 1.49 -12.48 -21.20
CA ASP A 182 0.76 -13.62 -21.77
C ASP A 182 -0.24 -14.20 -20.77
N ARG A 183 0.17 -14.37 -19.50
CA ARG A 183 -0.73 -14.83 -18.43
C ARG A 183 -1.92 -13.88 -18.22
N PHE A 184 -1.68 -12.58 -18.27
CA PHE A 184 -2.74 -11.58 -18.18
C PHE A 184 -3.68 -11.63 -19.39
N LEU A 185 -3.14 -11.76 -20.60
CA LEU A 185 -3.97 -11.86 -21.81
C LEU A 185 -4.82 -13.13 -21.82
N ASP A 186 -4.29 -14.26 -21.33
CA ASP A 186 -5.07 -15.48 -21.16
C ASP A 186 -6.17 -15.30 -20.11
N PHE A 187 -5.89 -14.63 -18.99
CA PHE A 187 -6.90 -14.28 -17.99
C PHE A 187 -8.00 -13.36 -18.57
N VAL A 188 -7.64 -12.34 -19.37
CA VAL A 188 -8.61 -11.44 -20.00
C VAL A 188 -9.49 -12.18 -21.02
N ARG A 189 -8.91 -13.17 -21.72
CA ARG A 189 -9.61 -13.99 -22.70
C ARG A 189 -10.62 -14.92 -22.04
N ASP A 190 -10.21 -15.62 -20.98
CA ASP A 190 -11.02 -16.61 -20.26
C ASP A 190 -10.86 -16.41 -18.74
N PRO A 191 -11.52 -15.38 -18.17
CA PRO A 191 -11.37 -15.07 -16.76
C PRO A 191 -12.03 -16.17 -15.91
N PRO A 192 -11.28 -16.81 -15.00
CA PRO A 192 -11.88 -17.76 -14.07
C PRO A 192 -12.84 -17.04 -13.11
N GLU A 193 -13.70 -17.81 -12.46
CA GLU A 193 -14.43 -17.30 -11.30
C GLU A 193 -13.43 -16.93 -10.19
N THR A 194 -13.53 -15.70 -9.69
CA THR A 194 -12.63 -15.16 -8.67
C THR A 194 -13.40 -14.75 -7.43
N TYR A 195 -12.73 -14.82 -6.27
CA TYR A 195 -13.27 -14.35 -5.00
C TYR A 195 -12.35 -13.30 -4.37
N PRO A 196 -12.90 -12.23 -3.76
CA PRO A 196 -12.08 -11.19 -3.14
C PRO A 196 -11.39 -11.73 -1.88
N TYR A 197 -10.10 -12.02 -1.97
CA TYR A 197 -9.25 -12.21 -0.78
C TYR A 197 -8.47 -10.92 -0.51
N PRO A 198 -8.38 -10.44 0.75
CA PRO A 198 -7.61 -9.26 1.11
C PRO A 198 -6.16 -9.37 0.66
N VAL A 199 -5.69 -8.33 0.00
CA VAL A 199 -4.30 -8.15 -0.45
C VAL A 199 -3.82 -6.75 -0.06
N GLU A 200 -2.52 -6.50 -0.17
CA GLU A 200 -1.92 -5.19 0.16
C GLU A 200 -2.57 -4.04 -0.63
N HIS A 201 -2.90 -4.28 -1.90
CA HIS A 201 -3.52 -3.28 -2.79
C HIS A 201 -4.94 -2.86 -2.35
N CYS A 202 -5.60 -3.58 -1.45
CA CYS A 202 -6.96 -3.24 -1.00
C CYS A 202 -7.03 -1.86 -0.33
N SER A 203 -5.93 -1.27 0.16
CA SER A 203 -5.96 0.06 0.77
C SER A 203 -6.32 1.17 -0.22
N VAL A 204 -5.96 1.02 -1.49
CA VAL A 204 -6.13 2.04 -2.55
C VAL A 204 -7.08 1.58 -3.67
N CYS A 205 -7.80 0.47 -3.46
CA CYS A 205 -8.62 -0.17 -4.48
C CYS A 205 -10.06 0.35 -4.46
N ASP A 206 -10.53 0.88 -5.59
CA ASP A 206 -11.91 1.38 -5.76
C ASP A 206 -13.00 0.33 -5.47
N TRP A 207 -12.69 -0.96 -5.66
CA TRP A 207 -13.65 -2.05 -5.45
C TRP A 207 -13.73 -2.52 -4.00
N ARG A 208 -12.99 -1.90 -3.07
CA ARG A 208 -12.90 -2.36 -1.68
C ARG A 208 -14.27 -2.45 -0.99
N GLU A 209 -15.12 -1.45 -1.16
CA GLU A 209 -16.45 -1.43 -0.55
C GLU A 209 -17.32 -2.57 -1.08
N ARG A 210 -17.31 -2.77 -2.40
CA ARG A 210 -18.01 -3.90 -3.05
C ARG A 210 -17.51 -5.25 -2.51
N CYS A 211 -16.19 -5.43 -2.42
CA CYS A 211 -15.60 -6.65 -1.87
C CYS A 211 -15.99 -6.86 -0.41
N THR A 212 -15.98 -5.78 0.38
CA THR A 212 -16.37 -5.80 1.80
C THR A 212 -17.82 -6.22 1.96
N LYS A 213 -18.72 -5.61 1.17
CA LYS A 213 -20.13 -5.97 1.14
C LYS A 213 -20.34 -7.43 0.71
N GLN A 214 -19.59 -7.91 -0.29
CA GLN A 214 -19.66 -9.31 -0.68
C GLN A 214 -19.27 -10.24 0.47
N TRP A 215 -18.22 -9.93 1.23
CA TRP A 215 -17.85 -10.73 2.41
C TRP A 215 -18.96 -10.76 3.48
N GLU A 216 -19.69 -9.66 3.63
CA GLU A 216 -20.81 -9.56 4.57
C GLU A 216 -22.01 -10.39 4.11
N ASP A 217 -22.40 -10.22 2.84
CA ASP A 217 -23.54 -10.89 2.22
C ASP A 217 -23.32 -12.42 2.18
N ASP A 218 -22.08 -12.87 1.93
CA ASP A 218 -21.70 -14.28 1.88
C ASP A 218 -21.46 -14.92 3.26
N ASP A 219 -21.52 -14.13 4.34
CA ASP A 219 -21.03 -14.50 5.67
C ASP A 219 -19.62 -15.14 5.63
N HIS A 220 -18.75 -14.58 4.81
CA HIS A 220 -17.52 -15.26 4.42
C HIS A 220 -16.49 -15.31 5.56
N LEU A 221 -15.79 -16.44 5.64
CA LEU A 221 -14.79 -16.71 6.69
C LEU A 221 -13.68 -15.65 6.79
N VAL A 222 -13.38 -14.92 5.72
CA VAL A 222 -12.37 -13.85 5.70
C VAL A 222 -12.62 -12.74 6.74
N ARG A 223 -13.87 -12.60 7.18
CA ARG A 223 -14.25 -11.66 8.23
C ARG A 223 -13.75 -12.07 9.61
N VAL A 224 -13.39 -13.34 9.81
CA VAL A 224 -12.83 -13.84 11.07
C VAL A 224 -11.45 -13.23 11.27
N ALA A 225 -11.28 -12.45 12.35
CA ALA A 225 -10.05 -11.71 12.57
C ALA A 225 -8.83 -12.65 12.61
N ASN A 226 -7.74 -12.24 11.96
CA ASN A 226 -6.47 -12.98 11.82
C ASN A 226 -6.55 -14.33 11.08
N ILE A 227 -7.68 -14.69 10.47
CA ILE A 227 -7.74 -15.89 9.64
C ILE A 227 -6.87 -15.73 8.39
N ARG A 228 -6.22 -16.82 7.98
CA ARG A 228 -5.39 -16.86 6.78
C ARG A 228 -6.10 -17.62 5.67
N ARG A 229 -5.85 -17.26 4.41
CA ARG A 229 -6.42 -17.94 3.23
C ARG A 229 -6.29 -19.47 3.27
N LYS A 230 -5.11 -20.01 3.62
CA LYS A 230 -4.91 -21.47 3.75
C LYS A 230 -5.77 -22.12 4.85
N GLN A 231 -6.16 -21.37 5.88
CA GLN A 231 -7.09 -21.87 6.90
C GLN A 231 -8.52 -21.86 6.37
N ILE A 232 -8.93 -20.82 5.64
CA ILE A 232 -10.21 -20.76 4.93
C ILE A 232 -10.36 -21.97 3.99
N GLU A 233 -9.37 -22.22 3.12
CA GLU A 233 -9.39 -23.36 2.19
C GLU A 233 -9.57 -24.72 2.90
N ARG A 234 -8.96 -24.89 4.07
CA ARG A 234 -9.10 -26.12 4.88
C ARG A 234 -10.45 -26.23 5.56
N LEU A 235 -10.99 -25.12 6.08
CA LEU A 235 -12.32 -25.06 6.69
C LEU A 235 -13.40 -25.36 5.65
N VAL A 236 -13.33 -24.72 4.48
CA VAL A 236 -14.24 -24.95 3.35
C VAL A 236 -14.15 -26.42 2.92
N GLY A 237 -12.95 -26.99 2.80
CA GLY A 237 -12.75 -28.40 2.50
C GLY A 237 -13.31 -29.37 3.55
N SER A 238 -13.63 -28.89 4.76
CA SER A 238 -14.30 -29.66 5.82
C SER A 238 -15.80 -29.35 5.96
N GLY A 239 -16.36 -28.53 5.08
CA GLY A 239 -17.78 -28.15 5.09
C GLY A 239 -18.12 -26.93 5.95
N ILE A 240 -17.12 -26.26 6.55
CA ILE A 240 -17.31 -24.98 7.26
C ILE A 240 -17.01 -23.86 6.26
N THR A 241 -18.04 -23.22 5.75
CA THR A 241 -17.94 -22.20 4.69
C THR A 241 -18.24 -20.78 5.18
N THR A 242 -18.90 -20.62 6.33
CA THR A 242 -19.29 -19.30 6.86
C THR A 242 -18.71 -19.00 8.25
N LEU A 243 -18.65 -17.71 8.61
CA LEU A 243 -18.27 -17.27 9.95
C LEU A 243 -19.25 -17.81 10.99
N GLU A 244 -20.55 -17.82 10.71
CA GLU A 244 -21.57 -18.40 11.60
C GLU A 244 -21.34 -19.88 11.86
N GLN A 245 -21.12 -20.67 10.81
CA GLN A 245 -20.82 -22.09 10.93
C GLN A 245 -19.55 -22.33 11.75
N LEU A 246 -18.51 -21.51 11.57
CA LEU A 246 -17.29 -21.62 12.38
C LEU A 246 -17.53 -21.21 13.84
N GLY A 247 -18.32 -20.17 14.10
CA GLY A 247 -18.64 -19.71 15.44
C GLY A 247 -19.50 -20.72 16.23
N GLU A 248 -20.30 -21.52 15.54
CA GLU A 248 -21.17 -22.55 16.13
C GLU A 248 -20.59 -23.96 16.07
N ALA A 249 -19.52 -24.19 15.29
CA ALA A 249 -18.89 -25.49 15.14
C ALA A 249 -18.53 -26.08 16.51
N ALA A 250 -18.64 -27.40 16.69
CA ALA A 250 -18.10 -28.07 17.87
C ALA A 250 -16.56 -28.17 17.79
N ALA A 251 -15.89 -28.43 18.93
CA ALA A 251 -14.44 -28.66 18.95
C ALA A 251 -14.04 -29.90 18.13
N GLU A 252 -14.93 -30.89 18.04
CA GLU A 252 -14.77 -32.11 17.25
C GLU A 252 -16.02 -32.39 16.40
N PRO A 253 -15.87 -32.96 15.18
CA PRO A 253 -14.63 -33.38 14.55
C PRO A 253 -13.82 -32.19 14.02
N ARG A 254 -12.54 -32.14 14.34
CA ARG A 254 -11.64 -31.09 13.88
C ARG A 254 -11.33 -31.24 12.37
N PRO A 255 -11.32 -30.14 11.59
CA PRO A 255 -10.84 -30.15 10.21
C PRO A 255 -9.44 -30.75 10.06
N ALA A 256 -9.25 -31.58 9.04
CA ALA A 256 -7.96 -32.18 8.75
C ALA A 256 -6.91 -31.09 8.46
N LYS A 257 -5.67 -31.30 8.94
CA LYS A 257 -4.53 -30.38 8.73
C LYS A 257 -4.69 -29.00 9.38
N ILE A 258 -5.59 -28.78 10.35
CA ILE A 258 -5.58 -27.58 11.20
C ILE A 258 -5.20 -28.01 12.62
N ALA A 259 -4.17 -27.43 13.24
CA ALA A 259 -3.82 -27.77 14.63
C ALA A 259 -4.99 -27.46 15.57
N GLU A 260 -5.17 -28.26 16.63
CA GLU A 260 -6.28 -28.13 17.59
C GLU A 260 -6.37 -26.72 18.18
N GLU A 261 -5.26 -26.20 18.70
CA GLU A 261 -5.19 -24.84 19.26
C GLU A 261 -5.56 -23.76 18.23
N THR A 262 -5.15 -23.94 16.97
CA THR A 262 -5.49 -23.02 15.88
C THR A 262 -6.98 -23.09 15.55
N PHE A 263 -7.56 -24.29 15.49
CA PHE A 263 -8.98 -24.46 15.22
C PHE A 263 -9.81 -23.85 16.34
N GLU A 264 -9.48 -24.13 17.59
CA GLU A 264 -10.19 -23.57 18.75
C GLU A 264 -10.07 -22.04 18.80
N THR A 265 -8.89 -21.48 18.51
CA THR A 265 -8.71 -20.02 18.40
C THR A 265 -9.63 -19.40 17.35
N LEU A 266 -9.72 -20.02 16.16
CA LEU A 266 -10.57 -19.53 15.08
C LEU A 266 -12.06 -19.64 15.42
N ARG A 267 -12.46 -20.75 16.07
CA ARG A 267 -13.82 -21.01 16.55
C ARG A 267 -14.26 -19.97 17.58
N GLN A 268 -13.43 -19.73 18.59
CA GLN A 268 -13.67 -18.72 19.63
C GLN A 268 -13.75 -17.30 19.04
N GLN A 269 -12.83 -16.96 18.15
CA GLN A 269 -12.82 -15.66 17.47
C GLN A 269 -14.10 -15.45 16.64
N ALA A 270 -14.51 -16.46 15.86
CA ALA A 270 -15.75 -16.42 15.08
C ALA A 270 -16.98 -16.33 15.99
N ALA A 271 -17.01 -17.06 17.11
CA ALA A 271 -18.10 -17.03 18.08
C ALA A 271 -18.29 -15.64 18.71
N LEU A 272 -17.19 -14.93 19.04
CA LEU A 272 -17.24 -13.56 19.55
C LEU A 272 -17.78 -12.57 18.52
N GLN A 273 -17.32 -12.69 17.27
CA GLN A 273 -17.79 -11.85 16.18
C GLN A 273 -19.27 -12.13 15.83
N LEU A 274 -19.68 -13.40 15.87
CA LEU A 274 -21.07 -13.82 15.71
C LEU A 274 -21.96 -13.30 16.84
N HIS A 275 -21.48 -13.33 18.09
CA HIS A 275 -22.19 -12.77 19.23
C HIS A 275 -22.49 -11.29 19.01
N ARG A 276 -21.46 -10.46 18.74
CA ARG A 276 -21.65 -9.03 18.44
C ARG A 276 -22.63 -8.82 17.29
N ARG A 277 -22.53 -9.61 16.22
CA ARG A 277 -23.46 -9.51 15.09
C ARG A 277 -24.92 -9.71 15.51
N ARG A 278 -25.18 -10.68 16.40
CA ARG A 278 -26.53 -11.05 16.85
C ARG A 278 -27.08 -10.13 17.94
N THR A 279 -26.24 -9.69 18.88
CA THR A 279 -26.67 -8.94 20.07
C THR A 279 -26.42 -7.44 19.97
N GLN A 280 -25.56 -7.01 19.05
CA GLN A 280 -24.97 -5.66 19.01
C GLN A 280 -24.14 -5.32 20.26
N GLU A 281 -23.85 -6.31 21.11
CA GLU A 281 -23.05 -6.14 22.32
C GLU A 281 -21.60 -6.57 22.06
N HIS A 282 -20.66 -5.77 22.55
CA HIS A 282 -19.25 -6.12 22.52
C HIS A 282 -18.93 -7.14 23.60
N LYS A 283 -18.23 -8.21 23.23
CA LYS A 283 -17.75 -9.22 24.15
C LYS A 283 -16.25 -9.38 24.01
N ILE A 284 -15.58 -9.44 25.16
CA ILE A 284 -14.13 -9.59 25.28
C ILE A 284 -13.90 -10.86 26.09
N ASP A 285 -13.22 -11.84 25.51
CA ASP A 285 -12.74 -12.99 26.26
C ASP A 285 -11.28 -12.71 26.66
N GLN A 286 -11.05 -12.68 27.97
CA GLN A 286 -9.72 -12.50 28.55
C GLN A 286 -8.95 -13.82 28.43
N LEU A 287 -7.81 -13.80 27.73
CA LEU A 287 -6.92 -14.95 27.70
C LEU A 287 -6.06 -15.00 28.98
N PRO A 288 -5.56 -16.18 29.40
CA PRO A 288 -4.72 -16.30 30.58
C PRO A 288 -3.55 -15.31 30.53
N LEU A 289 -3.40 -14.53 31.60
CA LEU A 289 -2.32 -13.56 31.74
C LEU A 289 -0.95 -14.26 31.63
N GLN A 290 -0.13 -13.84 30.68
CA GLN A 290 1.28 -14.19 30.65
C GLN A 290 2.06 -13.17 31.49
N GLU A 291 2.79 -13.63 32.51
CA GLU A 291 3.63 -12.76 33.33
C GLU A 291 4.58 -11.94 32.44
N LYS A 292 4.74 -10.64 32.76
CA LYS A 292 5.61 -9.65 32.09
C LYS A 292 5.08 -9.00 30.79
N ARG A 293 3.77 -8.92 30.59
CA ARG A 293 3.18 -8.14 29.47
C ARG A 293 1.97 -7.32 29.95
N GLY A 294 2.08 -5.99 29.89
CA GLY A 294 1.03 -5.03 30.31
C GLY A 294 1.32 -3.61 29.78
N LEU A 295 0.28 -2.75 29.74
CA LEU A 295 0.19 -1.56 28.87
C LEU A 295 -0.63 -0.43 29.53
N PHE A 296 -0.13 0.81 29.47
CA PHE A 296 -0.94 2.03 29.23
C PHE A 296 -0.03 3.22 28.77
N GLY A 297 -0.33 3.82 27.60
CA GLY A 297 -0.03 5.19 27.08
C GLY A 297 1.41 5.79 27.01
N ILE A 298 1.64 6.74 26.09
CA ILE A 298 2.59 7.87 26.29
C ILE A 298 1.78 9.17 26.35
N ALA A 299 1.04 9.27 27.44
CA ALA A 299 1.05 10.46 28.25
C ALA A 299 1.97 10.10 29.42
N TYR A 300 2.91 10.96 29.78
CA TYR A 300 3.76 10.67 30.94
C TYR A 300 3.15 11.34 32.16
N THR A 301 3.12 10.61 33.26
CA THR A 301 2.72 11.14 34.56
C THR A 301 3.98 11.56 35.31
N ASP A 302 4.17 12.87 35.49
CA ASP A 302 5.19 13.40 36.38
C ASP A 302 4.47 14.04 37.57
N GLY A 303 4.83 13.64 38.79
CA GLY A 303 4.14 14.13 40.01
C GLY A 303 2.63 13.86 40.11
N GLY A 304 2.02 13.06 39.24
CA GLY A 304 0.57 12.80 39.20
C GLY A 304 -0.20 13.55 38.09
N GLU A 305 0.46 14.43 37.34
CA GLU A 305 -0.15 15.17 36.23
C GLU A 305 0.14 14.52 34.87
N GLN A 306 -0.86 14.50 33.98
CA GLN A 306 -0.71 13.97 32.62
C GLN A 306 -0.11 15.05 31.72
N HIS A 307 1.02 14.73 31.08
CA HIS A 307 1.67 15.61 30.12
C HIS A 307 1.68 14.99 28.72
N TYR A 308 1.49 15.85 27.71
CA TYR A 308 1.60 15.51 26.30
C TYR A 308 2.65 16.40 25.64
N THR A 309 3.66 15.77 25.05
CA THR A 309 4.75 16.48 24.35
C THR A 309 4.72 16.12 22.88
N VAL A 310 4.86 17.13 22.03
CA VAL A 310 4.86 17.00 20.57
C VAL A 310 6.19 17.47 20.00
N PHE A 311 6.68 16.75 19.01
CA PHE A 311 7.84 17.14 18.20
C PHE A 311 7.36 17.30 16.77
N TRP A 312 7.43 18.53 16.25
CA TRP A 312 6.92 18.88 14.93
C TRP A 312 8.07 19.06 13.94
N ALA A 313 7.82 18.66 12.70
CA ALA A 313 8.71 18.89 11.58
C ALA A 313 7.93 19.22 10.32
N ARG A 314 8.37 20.24 9.57
CA ARG A 314 7.77 20.69 8.31
C ARG A 314 8.73 20.55 7.12
N ASP A 315 10.01 20.37 7.41
CA ASP A 315 11.05 20.12 6.43
C ASP A 315 12.03 19.06 6.95
N GLU A 316 12.96 18.64 6.10
CA GLU A 316 13.92 17.60 6.42
C GLU A 316 14.88 17.98 7.55
N SER A 317 15.24 19.27 7.67
CA SER A 317 16.09 19.75 8.76
C SER A 317 15.35 19.78 10.10
N GLU A 318 14.06 20.11 10.07
CA GLU A 318 13.18 20.00 11.23
C GLU A 318 12.90 18.54 11.59
N GLU A 319 12.80 17.64 10.62
CA GLU A 319 12.61 16.19 10.84
C GLU A 319 13.81 15.60 11.60
N GLN A 320 15.03 15.96 11.18
CA GLN A 320 16.25 15.57 11.90
C GLN A 320 16.24 16.10 13.35
N ARG A 321 15.94 17.39 13.55
CA ARG A 321 15.91 18.00 14.90
C ARG A 321 14.82 17.36 15.78
N ALA A 322 13.64 17.12 15.24
CA ALA A 322 12.53 16.50 15.97
C ALA A 322 12.88 15.06 16.37
N PHE A 323 13.53 14.31 15.48
CA PHE A 323 14.03 12.97 15.77
C PHE A 323 15.07 12.96 16.89
N GLU A 324 16.09 13.83 16.81
CA GLU A 324 17.13 13.95 17.82
C GLU A 324 16.54 14.32 19.19
N GLN A 325 15.64 15.31 19.22
CA GLN A 325 14.95 15.73 20.44
C GLN A 325 14.12 14.61 21.07
N LEU A 326 13.42 13.81 20.27
CA LEU A 326 12.66 12.67 20.77
C LEU A 326 13.57 11.62 21.41
N VAL A 327 14.67 11.24 20.72
CA VAL A 327 15.59 10.23 21.24
C VAL A 327 16.28 10.72 22.50
N ASP A 328 16.78 11.97 22.50
CA ASP A 328 17.42 12.59 23.67
C ASP A 328 16.48 12.62 24.87
N TRP A 329 15.22 12.99 24.64
CA TRP A 329 14.19 13.04 25.68
C TRP A 329 13.92 11.66 26.31
N ILE A 330 13.92 10.58 25.50
CA ILE A 330 13.74 9.21 25.98
C ILE A 330 14.98 8.76 26.77
N VAL A 331 16.18 8.99 26.23
CA VAL A 331 17.45 8.59 26.84
C VAL A 331 17.70 9.29 28.17
N GLU A 332 17.42 10.60 28.25
CA GLU A 332 17.52 11.37 29.49
C GLU A 332 16.62 10.78 30.59
N ARG A 333 15.36 10.47 30.26
CA ARG A 333 14.44 9.86 31.22
C ARG A 333 14.81 8.45 31.61
N ARG A 334 15.32 7.62 30.69
CA ARG A 334 15.81 6.29 31.04
C ARG A 334 17.04 6.34 31.93
N SER A 335 17.86 7.37 31.79
CA SER A 335 19.00 7.59 32.69
C SER A 335 18.53 7.89 34.12
N ALA A 336 17.45 8.68 34.27
CA ALA A 336 16.81 8.93 35.57
C ALA A 336 15.98 7.72 36.08
N HIS A 337 15.42 6.93 35.17
CA HIS A 337 14.53 5.80 35.46
C HIS A 337 14.91 4.57 34.63
N PRO A 338 15.88 3.75 35.06
CA PRO A 338 16.38 2.61 34.26
C PRO A 338 15.33 1.55 33.92
N GLY A 339 14.24 1.46 34.67
CA GLY A 339 13.10 0.56 34.41
C GLY A 339 12.04 1.12 33.46
N LEU A 340 12.23 2.33 32.91
CA LEU A 340 11.28 2.96 32.00
C LEU A 340 11.24 2.20 30.66
N HIS A 341 10.01 1.93 30.22
CA HIS A 341 9.71 1.35 28.91
C HIS A 341 8.90 2.35 28.08
N VAL A 342 9.12 2.33 26.76
CA VAL A 342 8.38 3.09 25.76
C VAL A 342 7.46 2.10 25.06
N TYR A 343 6.16 2.26 25.28
CA TYR A 343 5.16 1.39 24.68
C TYR A 343 4.69 1.95 23.34
N HIS A 344 4.63 1.12 22.31
CA HIS A 344 4.20 1.51 20.96
C HIS A 344 3.31 0.43 20.35
N TYR A 345 2.54 0.76 19.30
CA TYR A 345 1.54 -0.15 18.74
C TYR A 345 1.92 -0.64 17.34
N ALA A 346 2.26 -1.92 17.23
CA ALA A 346 2.78 -2.54 16.01
C ALA A 346 4.18 -2.03 15.63
N ASN A 347 4.69 -2.46 14.47
CA ASN A 347 6.10 -2.31 14.13
C ASN A 347 6.49 -0.93 13.57
N TYR A 348 5.54 -0.01 13.43
CA TYR A 348 5.76 1.25 12.71
C TYR A 348 6.80 2.12 13.39
N GLU A 349 6.67 2.35 14.70
CA GLU A 349 7.53 3.26 15.46
C GLU A 349 8.98 2.77 15.50
N ARG A 350 9.20 1.47 15.70
CA ARG A 350 10.53 0.86 15.64
C ARG A 350 11.17 1.05 14.26
N SER A 351 10.39 0.79 13.21
CA SER A 351 10.86 0.96 11.84
C SER A 351 11.15 2.42 11.51
N ALA A 352 10.33 3.35 12.02
CA ALA A 352 10.50 4.79 11.85
C ALA A 352 11.78 5.29 12.55
N LEU A 353 12.03 4.89 13.79
CA LEU A 353 13.26 5.23 14.52
C LEU A 353 14.50 4.73 13.78
N GLN A 354 14.51 3.46 13.36
CA GLN A 354 15.63 2.89 12.59
C GLN A 354 15.84 3.63 11.27
N ARG A 355 14.76 3.94 10.55
CA ARG A 355 14.82 4.65 9.27
C ARG A 355 15.35 6.09 9.45
N LEU A 356 14.88 6.82 10.46
CA LEU A 356 15.31 8.19 10.72
C LEU A 356 16.77 8.25 11.20
N MET A 357 17.16 7.33 12.08
CA MET A 357 18.56 7.12 12.47
C MET A 357 19.46 6.91 11.26
N GLN A 358 19.10 5.97 10.36
CA GLN A 358 19.87 5.69 9.14
C GLN A 358 19.88 6.86 8.16
N LYS A 359 18.75 7.56 8.02
CA LYS A 359 18.59 8.68 7.09
C LYS A 359 19.47 9.86 7.50
N HIS A 360 19.46 10.21 8.77
CA HIS A 360 20.13 11.41 9.28
C HIS A 360 21.55 11.14 9.79
N GLY A 361 21.91 9.88 10.05
CA GLY A 361 23.23 9.49 10.56
C GLY A 361 23.49 10.03 11.97
N THR A 362 22.42 10.16 12.78
CA THR A 362 22.50 10.66 14.15
C THR A 362 21.78 9.73 15.12
N ARG A 363 22.22 9.79 16.39
CA ARG A 363 21.69 8.99 17.51
C ARG A 363 21.71 7.46 17.29
N GLU A 364 22.71 6.98 16.55
CA GLU A 364 22.85 5.57 16.19
C GLU A 364 22.99 4.67 17.41
N ASP A 365 23.89 5.02 18.33
CA ASP A 365 24.17 4.25 19.54
C ASP A 365 22.95 4.24 20.48
N GLU A 366 22.28 5.39 20.63
CA GLU A 366 21.11 5.55 21.48
C GLU A 366 19.92 4.73 20.97
N VAL A 367 19.65 4.77 19.67
CA VAL A 367 18.56 3.97 19.07
C VAL A 367 18.88 2.48 19.10
N ASP A 368 20.14 2.08 18.85
CA ASP A 368 20.57 0.69 18.98
C ASP A 368 20.41 0.19 20.43
N ASP A 369 20.77 0.99 21.45
CA ASP A 369 20.51 0.64 22.85
C ASP A 369 19.03 0.49 23.15
N LEU A 370 18.18 1.43 22.71
CA LEU A 370 16.73 1.35 22.93
C LEU A 370 16.13 0.06 22.33
N LEU A 371 16.63 -0.36 21.18
CA LEU A 371 16.19 -1.58 20.51
C LEU A 371 16.70 -2.86 21.17
N ARG A 372 17.95 -2.87 21.65
CA ARG A 372 18.60 -4.03 22.28
C ARG A 372 18.18 -4.24 23.74
N SER A 373 17.97 -3.15 24.48
CA SER A 373 17.61 -3.19 25.90
C SER A 373 16.15 -3.56 26.15
N HIS A 374 15.38 -3.87 25.10
CA HIS A 374 13.94 -4.12 25.17
C HIS A 374 13.13 -2.97 25.77
N ALA A 375 13.66 -1.74 25.71
CA ALA A 375 12.96 -0.55 26.18
C ALA A 375 11.70 -0.27 25.36
N LEU A 376 11.71 -0.60 24.06
CA LEU A 376 10.55 -0.48 23.17
C LEU A 376 9.67 -1.75 23.26
N VAL A 377 8.43 -1.60 23.74
CA VAL A 377 7.50 -2.72 23.92
C VAL A 377 6.34 -2.62 22.93
N ASP A 378 6.26 -3.59 22.02
CA ASP A 378 5.18 -3.68 21.02
C ASP A 378 3.90 -4.25 21.64
N LEU A 379 2.94 -3.35 21.79
CA LEU A 379 1.65 -3.59 22.38
C LEU A 379 0.70 -4.40 21.50
N PHE A 380 0.87 -4.34 20.19
CA PHE A 380 0.04 -5.13 19.27
C PHE A 380 0.23 -6.62 19.52
N GLN A 381 1.47 -7.06 19.82
CA GLN A 381 1.74 -8.45 20.20
C GLN A 381 1.08 -8.82 21.52
N VAL A 382 1.13 -7.91 22.51
CA VAL A 382 0.49 -8.12 23.81
C VAL A 382 -1.02 -8.26 23.63
N VAL A 383 -1.69 -7.32 22.97
CA VAL A 383 -3.13 -7.33 22.75
C VAL A 383 -3.58 -8.58 21.99
N ARG A 384 -2.86 -9.00 20.95
CA ARG A 384 -3.18 -10.22 20.18
C ARG A 384 -3.05 -11.51 20.99
N GLN A 385 -2.20 -11.52 22.01
CA GLN A 385 -1.97 -12.69 22.86
C GLN A 385 -2.80 -12.67 24.14
N ALA A 386 -3.22 -11.49 24.59
CA ALA A 386 -3.96 -11.30 25.83
C ALA A 386 -5.48 -11.24 25.60
N LEU A 387 -5.94 -10.83 24.41
CA LEU A 387 -7.36 -10.58 24.15
C LEU A 387 -7.87 -11.35 22.92
N ARG A 388 -9.11 -11.83 23.02
CA ARG A 388 -9.98 -12.15 21.88
C ARG A 388 -11.11 -11.14 21.87
N ILE A 389 -11.33 -10.51 20.71
CA ILE A 389 -12.18 -9.33 20.57
C ILE A 389 -13.23 -9.54 19.49
N SER A 390 -14.44 -8.99 19.69
CA SER A 390 -15.57 -9.16 18.77
C SER A 390 -15.55 -8.23 17.54
N VAL A 391 -14.47 -7.48 17.34
CA VAL A 391 -14.26 -6.57 16.20
C VAL A 391 -13.45 -7.22 15.09
N PRO A 392 -13.53 -6.74 13.83
CA PRO A 392 -12.94 -7.43 12.67
C PRO A 392 -11.41 -7.44 12.62
N SER A 393 -10.75 -6.57 13.40
CA SER A 393 -9.29 -6.45 13.39
C SER A 393 -8.75 -6.06 14.76
N TYR A 394 -7.44 -6.27 14.95
CA TYR A 394 -6.68 -5.77 16.10
C TYR A 394 -5.99 -4.44 15.76
N SER A 395 -6.54 -3.65 14.85
CA SER A 395 -6.05 -2.28 14.66
C SER A 395 -6.41 -1.43 15.87
N LEU A 396 -5.66 -0.36 16.12
CA LEU A 396 -5.95 0.54 17.24
C LEU A 396 -7.39 1.11 17.15
N LYS A 397 -7.84 1.49 15.94
CA LYS A 397 -9.21 1.94 15.66
C LYS A 397 -10.26 0.91 16.07
N SER A 398 -10.07 -0.36 15.72
CA SER A 398 -10.99 -1.43 16.13
C SER A 398 -10.96 -1.70 17.64
N ILE A 399 -9.80 -1.54 18.29
CA ILE A 399 -9.68 -1.69 19.75
C ILE A 399 -10.38 -0.55 20.48
N GLU A 400 -10.29 0.68 19.98
CA GLU A 400 -10.91 1.85 20.59
C GLU A 400 -12.44 1.73 20.68
N GLU A 401 -13.09 1.14 19.67
CA GLU A 401 -14.53 0.83 19.69
C GLU A 401 -14.98 0.04 20.93
N LEU A 402 -14.07 -0.70 21.58
CA LEU A 402 -14.37 -1.53 22.75
C LEU A 402 -14.32 -0.76 24.08
N PHE A 403 -13.50 0.30 24.14
CA PHE A 403 -13.12 0.93 25.41
C PHE A 403 -13.47 2.40 25.49
N PHE A 404 -13.70 3.06 24.35
CA PHE A 404 -13.95 4.48 24.27
C PHE A 404 -15.24 4.77 23.49
N PRO A 405 -15.95 5.86 23.83
CA PRO A 405 -17.00 6.37 22.97
C PRO A 405 -16.42 6.74 21.58
N PRO A 406 -17.26 6.77 20.52
CA PRO A 406 -16.82 7.19 19.19
C PRO A 406 -16.08 8.53 19.24
N ARG A 407 -14.96 8.63 18.52
CA ARG A 407 -14.18 9.88 18.44
C ARG A 407 -15.06 10.98 17.83
N GLU A 408 -15.00 12.18 18.42
CA GLU A 408 -15.69 13.38 17.90
C GLU A 408 -14.86 14.17 16.88
N THR A 409 -13.62 13.74 16.61
CA THR A 409 -12.68 14.44 15.71
C THR A 409 -12.87 14.04 14.26
N GLU A 410 -12.77 15.00 13.33
CA GLU A 410 -12.88 14.75 11.89
C GLU A 410 -11.74 13.88 11.31
N VAL A 411 -10.59 13.78 12.00
CA VAL A 411 -9.45 12.94 11.58
C VAL A 411 -9.51 11.58 12.28
N LEU A 412 -9.78 10.53 11.52
CA LEU A 412 -10.04 9.17 11.99
C LEU A 412 -8.92 8.18 11.60
N GLY A 413 -7.92 8.61 10.82
CA GLY A 413 -6.80 7.77 10.38
C GLY A 413 -5.56 8.54 9.92
N GLY A 414 -4.46 7.80 9.69
CA GLY A 414 -3.16 8.37 9.29
C GLY A 414 -3.12 8.94 7.86
N GLU A 415 -3.93 8.40 6.95
CA GLU A 415 -4.07 8.92 5.58
C GLU A 415 -4.81 10.27 5.59
N GLU A 416 -5.92 10.36 6.33
CA GLU A 416 -6.66 11.61 6.55
C GLU A 416 -5.81 12.66 7.26
N SER A 417 -4.99 12.28 8.23
CA SER A 417 -4.09 13.25 8.89
C SER A 417 -3.06 13.84 7.93
N THR A 418 -2.62 13.06 6.93
CA THR A 418 -1.69 13.56 5.90
C THR A 418 -2.39 14.58 5.00
N VAL A 419 -3.63 14.30 4.59
CA VAL A 419 -4.45 15.24 3.79
C VAL A 419 -4.71 16.53 4.55
N VAL A 420 -5.09 16.44 5.83
CA VAL A 420 -5.32 17.62 6.68
C VAL A 420 -4.04 18.42 6.89
N PHE A 421 -2.90 17.75 7.12
CA PHE A 421 -1.62 18.42 7.25
C PHE A 421 -1.20 19.15 5.97
N GLU A 422 -1.39 18.55 4.79
CA GLU A 422 -1.12 19.21 3.51
C GLU A 422 -2.05 20.41 3.28
N ARG A 423 -3.34 20.30 3.64
CA ARG A 423 -4.26 21.45 3.61
C ARG A 423 -3.78 22.56 4.53
N TRP A 424 -3.35 22.23 5.74
CA TRP A 424 -2.79 23.20 6.69
C TRP A 424 -1.50 23.85 6.18
N LEU A 425 -0.62 23.12 5.50
CA LEU A 425 0.57 23.69 4.86
C LEU A 425 0.20 24.72 3.76
N GLU A 426 -0.91 24.50 3.06
CA GLU A 426 -1.43 25.41 2.02
C GLU A 426 -2.21 26.60 2.60
N SER A 427 -3.04 26.38 3.63
CA SER A 427 -3.94 27.39 4.21
C SER A 427 -3.33 28.20 5.34
N GLY A 428 -2.46 27.58 6.16
CA GLY A 428 -1.97 28.12 7.43
C GLY A 428 -2.97 28.05 8.60
N ASP A 429 -4.21 27.61 8.34
CA ASP A 429 -5.34 27.53 9.28
C ASP A 429 -5.63 26.09 9.71
#